data_AF-A0A1X7U9L2-F1
#
_entry.id   AF-A0A1X7U9L2-F1
#
_cell.length_a   1.000
_cell.length_b   1.000
_cell.length_c   1.000
_cell.angle_alpha   90.00
_cell.angle_beta   90.00
_cell.angle_gamma   90.00
#
_symmetry.space_group_name_H-M   'P 1'
#
loop_
_entity.id
_entity.type
_entity.pdbx_description
1 polymer ?
#
loop_
_entity_poly.entity_id
_entity_poly.type
_entity_poly.pdbx_seq_one_letter_code
_entity_poly.pdbx_strand_id
1 'polypeptide(L)'
;DNPGASFAALTAVFHPPNASKVDISLYLSPSIERILGSAANIKLPSWNSEDSYLMDYVPNVHKILQEKVEGIVQNFVRRKEYIAALLGLMGQSVLEYDTESYMKIAFLFESNQGFCFIAHCKL
;
A
#
# COMPACT_ATOMS: atom_id res chain seq x y z
N ASP A 1 -9.37 -14.62 8.97
CA ASP A 1 -7.93 -15.00 8.95
C ASP A 1 -7.13 -14.18 9.94
N ASN A 2 -6.25 -14.84 10.69
CA ASN A 2 -5.25 -14.17 11.54
C ASN A 2 -3.90 -14.22 10.82
N PRO A 3 -3.52 -13.16 10.07
CA PRO A 3 -2.27 -13.14 9.30
C PRO A 3 -1.00 -13.04 10.17
N GLY A 4 -1.13 -13.05 11.50
CA GLY A 4 -0.04 -12.83 12.43
C GLY A 4 0.24 -11.35 12.66
N ALA A 5 1.34 -11.04 13.34
CA ALA A 5 1.75 -9.67 13.62
C ALA A 5 2.14 -8.93 12.33
N SER A 6 1.83 -7.64 12.28
CA SER A 6 2.27 -6.74 11.21
C SER A 6 3.68 -6.23 11.49
N PHE A 7 4.65 -6.59 10.64
CA PHE A 7 6.03 -6.13 10.80
C PHE A 7 6.78 -6.08 9.46
N ALA A 8 7.88 -5.35 9.45
CA ALA A 8 8.89 -5.35 8.42
C ALA A 8 10.25 -5.65 9.07
N ALA A 9 11.06 -6.50 8.46
CA ALA A 9 12.36 -6.90 8.97
C ALA A 9 13.43 -6.63 7.91
N LEU A 10 14.42 -5.83 8.27
CA LEU A 10 15.62 -5.61 7.46
C LEU A 10 16.70 -6.59 7.91
N THR A 11 17.18 -7.41 7.00
CA THR A 11 18.25 -8.38 7.26
C THR A 11 19.53 -7.91 6.57
N ALA A 12 20.64 -7.93 7.29
CA ALA A 12 21.97 -7.68 6.75
C ALA A 12 22.86 -8.88 7.04
N VAL A 13 23.40 -9.51 5.99
CA VAL A 13 24.30 -10.66 6.09
C VAL A 13 25.69 -10.23 5.68
N PHE A 14 26.62 -10.23 6.63
CA PHE A 14 28.02 -9.85 6.43
C PHE A 14 28.86 -11.07 6.08
N HIS A 15 29.51 -11.05 4.91
CA HIS A 15 30.35 -12.16 4.48
C HIS A 15 31.79 -12.00 4.95
N PRO A 16 32.41 -13.05 5.54
CA PRO A 16 33.84 -13.04 5.89
C PRO A 16 34.71 -13.00 4.62
N PRO A 17 36.00 -12.62 4.72
CA PRO A 17 36.73 -12.32 5.96
C PRO A 17 36.54 -10.89 6.48
N ASN A 18 36.17 -9.92 5.63
CA ASN A 18 36.27 -8.49 5.98
C ASN A 18 34.92 -7.75 5.93
N ALA A 19 33.78 -8.44 5.87
CA ALA A 19 32.47 -7.81 5.69
C ALA A 19 32.38 -6.91 4.43
N SER A 20 33.29 -7.10 3.46
CA SER A 20 33.35 -6.31 2.22
C SER A 20 32.15 -6.55 1.32
N LYS A 21 31.49 -7.70 1.49
CA LYS A 21 30.20 -8.00 0.88
C LYS A 21 29.14 -8.09 1.97
N VAL A 22 28.07 -7.30 1.81
CA VAL A 22 26.89 -7.31 2.67
C VAL A 22 25.66 -7.56 1.81
N ASP A 23 24.95 -8.64 2.07
CA ASP A 23 23.66 -8.88 1.43
C ASP A 23 22.55 -8.28 2.30
N ILE A 24 21.82 -7.32 1.73
CA ILE A 24 20.69 -6.66 2.41
C ILE A 24 19.39 -7.12 1.78
N SER A 25 18.44 -7.52 2.63
CA SER A 25 17.10 -7.90 2.20
C SER A 25 16.04 -7.36 3.14
N LEU A 26 14.88 -7.03 2.56
CA LEU A 26 13.69 -6.60 3.29
C LEU A 26 12.65 -7.72 3.23
N TYR A 27 12.18 -8.13 4.40
CA TYR A 27 11.04 -8.99 4.56
C TYR A 27 9.84 -8.20 5.08
N LEU A 28 8.67 -8.47 4.54
CA LEU A 28 7.40 -7.89 4.98
C LEU A 28 6.49 -9.03 5.43
N SER A 29 5.78 -8.84 6.54
CA SER A 29 4.76 -9.81 6.95
C SER A 29 3.62 -9.86 5.93
N PRO A 30 2.87 -10.97 5.82
CA PRO A 30 1.79 -11.12 4.83
C PRO A 30 0.73 -10.00 4.90
N SER A 31 0.42 -9.52 6.11
CA SER A 31 -0.49 -8.38 6.31
C SER A 31 0.02 -7.09 5.68
N ILE A 32 1.33 -6.86 5.73
CA ILE A 32 2.00 -5.68 5.18
C ILE A 32 2.21 -5.85 3.67
N GLU A 33 2.56 -7.03 3.17
CA GLU A 33 2.66 -7.29 1.72
C GLU A 33 1.32 -7.07 1.00
N ARG A 34 0.20 -7.43 1.63
CA ARG A 34 -1.14 -7.16 1.07
C ARG A 34 -1.40 -5.66 0.88
N ILE A 35 -0.76 -4.81 1.68
CA ILE A 35 -0.97 -3.36 1.69
C ILE A 35 0.08 -2.67 0.80
N LEU A 36 1.37 -2.93 1.04
CA LEU A 36 2.51 -2.30 0.34
C LEU A 36 2.84 -2.97 -1.01
N GLY A 37 2.28 -4.14 -1.27
CA GLY A 37 2.74 -5.04 -2.32
C GLY A 37 3.99 -5.81 -1.89
N SER A 38 4.61 -6.52 -2.85
CA SER A 38 5.84 -7.27 -2.60
C SER A 38 6.98 -6.35 -2.14
N ALA A 39 7.78 -6.84 -1.19
CA ALA A 39 9.02 -6.18 -0.77
C ALA A 39 9.96 -5.84 -1.94
N ALA A 40 9.92 -6.62 -3.02
CA ALA A 40 10.71 -6.38 -4.24
C ALA A 40 10.37 -5.06 -4.96
N ASN A 41 9.17 -4.49 -4.72
CA ASN A 41 8.77 -3.20 -5.27
C ASN A 41 9.26 -2.00 -4.44
N ILE A 42 9.90 -2.26 -3.29
CA ILE A 42 10.48 -1.25 -2.42
C ILE A 42 11.96 -1.14 -2.77
N LYS A 43 12.32 -0.05 -3.45
CA LYS A 43 13.71 0.25 -3.76
C LYS A 43 14.44 0.66 -2.48
N LEU A 44 15.28 -0.24 -1.97
CA LEU A 44 16.17 0.07 -0.86
C LEU A 44 17.35 0.92 -1.36
N PRO A 45 17.96 1.74 -0.49
CA PRO A 45 19.22 2.40 -0.79
C PRO A 45 20.30 1.34 -1.06
N SER A 46 21.20 1.62 -2.01
CA SER A 46 22.36 0.75 -2.24
C SER A 46 23.28 0.75 -1.02
N TRP A 47 23.85 -0.41 -0.71
CA TRP A 47 24.90 -0.53 0.30
C TRP A 47 26.28 -0.41 -0.34
N ASN A 48 27.13 0.46 0.22
CA ASN A 48 28.55 0.58 -0.12
C ASN A 48 29.39 0.28 1.12
N SER A 49 30.18 -0.80 1.10
CA SER A 49 31.00 -1.22 2.24
C SER A 49 32.08 -0.22 2.66
N GLU A 50 32.44 0.74 1.82
CA GLU A 50 33.43 1.79 2.15
C GLU A 50 32.81 2.96 2.93
N ASP A 51 31.53 3.28 2.68
CA ASP A 51 30.90 4.52 3.16
C ASP A 51 29.52 4.32 3.84
N SER A 52 29.00 3.09 3.91
CA SER A 52 27.69 2.79 4.49
C SER A 52 27.82 2.27 5.91
N TYR A 53 27.14 2.94 6.83
CA TYR A 53 27.03 2.54 8.23
C TYR A 53 25.59 2.14 8.53
N LEU A 54 25.40 1.06 9.29
CA LEU A 54 24.05 0.60 9.68
C LEU A 54 23.28 1.70 10.44
N MET A 55 23.97 2.51 11.24
CA MET A 55 23.39 3.61 12.00
C MET A 55 22.72 4.67 11.12
N ASP A 56 23.19 4.85 9.88
CA ASP A 56 22.60 5.79 8.91
C ASP A 56 21.66 5.08 7.93
N TYR A 57 22.00 3.84 7.57
CA TYR A 57 21.25 3.04 6.60
C TYR A 57 19.86 2.63 7.12
N VAL A 58 19.79 2.13 8.35
CA VAL A 58 18.51 1.64 8.94
C VAL A 58 17.49 2.78 9.06
N PRO A 59 17.83 3.99 9.57
CA PRO A 59 16.91 5.12 9.53
C PRO A 59 16.45 5.51 8.13
N ASN A 60 17.32 5.44 7.13
CA ASN A 60 16.96 5.76 5.75
C ASN A 60 15.94 4.76 5.19
N VAL A 61 16.15 3.46 5.41
CA VAL A 61 15.17 2.41 5.06
C VAL A 61 13.85 2.63 5.80
N HIS A 62 13.90 2.94 7.10
CA HIS A 62 12.71 3.22 7.89
C HIS A 62 11.90 4.39 7.30
N LYS A 63 12.58 5.48 6.93
CA LYS A 63 11.94 6.64 6.29
C LYS A 63 11.24 6.26 4.98
N ILE A 64 11.89 5.47 4.11
CA ILE A 64 11.29 5.00 2.85
C ILE A 64 10.02 4.18 3.11
N LEU A 65 10.05 3.30 4.11
CA LEU A 65 8.88 2.50 4.49
C LEU A 65 7.77 3.38 5.06
N GLN A 66 8.12 4.34 5.91
CA GLN A 66 7.17 5.29 6.50
C GLN A 66 6.48 6.12 5.42
N GLU A 67 7.21 6.72 4.49
CA GLU A 67 6.66 7.51 3.39
C GLU A 67 5.69 6.69 2.52
N LYS A 68 6.02 5.42 2.25
CA LYS A 68 5.13 4.51 1.51
C LYS A 68 3.85 4.20 2.29
N VAL A 69 3.95 3.93 3.60
CA VAL A 69 2.78 3.68 4.45
C VAL A 69 1.89 4.92 4.51
N GLU A 70 2.47 6.09 4.72
CA GLU A 70 1.75 7.36 4.75
C GLU A 70 1.01 7.63 3.43
N GLY A 71 1.66 7.40 2.28
CA GLY A 71 1.02 7.54 0.97
C GLY A 71 -0.19 6.63 0.79
N ILE A 72 -0.12 5.38 1.28
CA ILE A 72 -1.25 4.45 1.23
C ILE A 72 -2.39 4.90 2.13
N VAL A 73 -2.08 5.32 3.36
CA VAL A 73 -3.08 5.82 4.31
C VAL A 73 -3.78 7.04 3.74
N GLN A 74 -3.04 7.99 3.16
CA GLN A 74 -3.63 9.16 2.51
C GLN A 74 -4.53 8.79 1.33
N ASN A 75 -4.10 7.85 0.47
CA ASN A 75 -4.94 7.38 -0.63
C ASN A 75 -6.20 6.68 -0.14
N PHE A 76 -6.11 5.90 0.94
CA PHE A 76 -7.27 5.27 1.58
C PHE A 76 -8.26 6.32 2.08
N VAL A 77 -7.79 7.34 2.79
CA VAL A 77 -8.63 8.44 3.29
C VAL A 77 -9.31 9.17 2.13
N ARG A 78 -8.57 9.51 1.08
CA ARG A 78 -9.13 10.18 -0.12
C ARG A 78 -10.19 9.34 -0.81
N ARG A 79 -9.97 8.03 -0.99
CA ARG A 79 -10.99 7.14 -1.57
C ARG A 79 -12.23 7.09 -0.70
N LYS A 80 -12.08 6.98 0.62
CA LYS A 80 -13.19 7.00 1.57
C LYS A 80 -14.01 8.29 1.47
N GLU A 81 -13.34 9.45 1.43
CA GLU A 81 -13.99 10.76 1.26
C GLU A 81 -14.72 10.87 -0.08
N TYR A 82 -14.09 10.40 -1.16
CA TYR A 82 -14.70 10.41 -2.50
C TYR A 82 -15.95 9.52 -2.57
N ILE A 83 -15.88 8.29 -2.04
CA ILE A 83 -17.05 7.41 -1.94
C ILE A 83 -18.13 8.07 -1.08
N ALA A 84 -17.79 8.65 0.06
CA ALA A 84 -18.76 9.35 0.91
C ALA A 84 -19.46 10.51 0.17
N ALA A 85 -18.71 11.27 -0.65
CA ALA A 85 -19.29 12.32 -1.48
C ALA A 85 -20.27 11.77 -2.54
N LEU A 86 -19.91 10.66 -3.20
CA LEU A 86 -20.79 9.99 -4.15
C LEU A 86 -22.07 9.44 -3.47
N LEU A 87 -21.94 8.85 -2.28
CA LEU A 87 -23.09 8.41 -1.49
C LEU A 87 -24.02 9.59 -1.14
N GLY A 88 -23.46 10.76 -0.82
CA GLY A 88 -24.25 11.97 -0.57
C GLY A 88 -24.98 12.51 -1.80
N LEU A 89 -24.35 12.45 -2.98
CA LEU A 89 -24.89 12.98 -4.24
C LEU A 89 -25.92 12.05 -4.89
N MET A 90 -25.68 10.74 -4.85
CA MET A 90 -26.39 9.75 -5.65
C MET A 90 -26.64 8.43 -4.88
N GLY A 91 -26.76 8.53 -3.55
CA GLY A 91 -26.97 7.38 -2.66
C GLY A 91 -28.18 6.51 -2.99
N GLN A 92 -29.25 7.09 -3.54
CA GLN A 92 -30.46 6.36 -3.95
C GLN A 92 -30.22 5.44 -5.16
N SER A 93 -29.18 5.71 -5.94
CA SER A 93 -28.81 4.92 -7.12
C SER A 93 -27.75 3.86 -6.81
N VAL A 94 -27.22 3.79 -5.59
CA VAL A 94 -26.13 2.87 -5.24
C VAL A 94 -26.65 1.44 -5.17
N LEU A 95 -26.00 0.53 -5.91
CA LEU A 95 -26.24 -0.90 -5.82
C LEU A 95 -25.36 -1.55 -4.75
N GLU A 96 -24.06 -1.28 -4.83
CA GLU A 96 -23.04 -1.82 -3.92
C GLU A 96 -21.78 -0.95 -3.94
N TYR A 97 -21.00 -1.02 -2.87
CA TYR A 97 -19.65 -0.44 -2.83
C TYR A 97 -18.75 -1.23 -1.88
N ASP A 98 -17.44 -1.11 -2.10
CA ASP A 98 -16.44 -1.72 -1.26
C ASP A 98 -16.27 -0.91 0.04
N THR A 99 -16.69 -1.51 1.15
CA THR A 99 -16.64 -0.91 2.49
C THR A 99 -15.28 -1.10 3.18
N GLU A 100 -14.42 -1.97 2.66
CA GLU A 100 -13.12 -2.29 3.25
C GLU A 100 -12.00 -1.44 2.64
N SER A 101 -11.93 -1.32 1.31
CA SER A 101 -10.81 -0.64 0.62
C SER A 101 -11.23 0.60 -0.18
N TYR A 102 -12.54 0.81 -0.33
CA TYR A 102 -13.14 1.93 -1.07
C TYR A 102 -12.67 2.02 -2.52
N MET A 103 -12.33 0.89 -3.14
CA MET A 103 -11.81 0.85 -4.52
C MET A 103 -12.91 0.75 -5.58
N LYS A 104 -14.14 0.43 -5.19
CA LYS A 104 -15.22 0.13 -6.13
C LYS A 104 -16.57 0.63 -5.62
N ILE A 105 -17.38 1.14 -6.54
CA ILE A 105 -18.80 1.47 -6.32
C ILE A 105 -19.56 1.25 -7.62
N ALA A 106 -20.80 0.78 -7.50
CA ALA A 106 -21.70 0.56 -8.62
C ALA A 106 -23.03 1.27 -8.40
N PHE A 107 -23.58 1.83 -9.48
CA PHE A 107 -24.85 2.54 -9.49
C PHE A 107 -25.81 1.94 -10.52
N LEU A 108 -27.10 2.01 -10.24
CA LEU A 108 -28.19 1.79 -11.18
C LEU A 108 -28.79 3.13 -11.56
N PHE A 109 -28.76 3.45 -12.84
CA PHE A 109 -29.38 4.65 -13.40
C PHE A 109 -30.44 4.27 -14.42
N GLU A 110 -31.39 5.17 -14.62
CA GLU A 110 -32.41 5.08 -15.66
C GLU A 110 -32.23 6.24 -16.64
N SER A 111 -32.25 5.95 -17.93
CA SER A 111 -32.22 6.99 -18.96
C SER A 111 -33.57 7.68 -19.07
N ASN A 112 -33.58 8.88 -19.64
CA ASN A 112 -34.83 9.61 -19.91
C ASN A 112 -35.80 8.87 -20.86
N GLN A 113 -35.36 7.76 -21.47
CA GLN A 113 -36.14 6.92 -22.37
C GLN A 113 -36.60 5.61 -21.68
N GLY A 114 -36.39 5.47 -20.37
CA GLY A 114 -36.82 4.31 -19.58
C GLY A 114 -35.87 3.11 -19.58
N PHE A 115 -34.63 3.29 -20.06
CA PHE A 115 -33.63 2.22 -20.08
C PHE A 115 -32.76 2.25 -18.83
N CYS A 116 -32.75 1.15 -18.07
CA CYS A 116 -31.85 0.98 -16.93
C CYS A 116 -30.44 0.58 -17.37
N PHE A 117 -29.41 1.13 -16.74
CA PHE A 117 -28.02 0.73 -16.94
C PHE A 117 -27.21 0.81 -15.65
N ILE A 118 -26.14 0.01 -15.57
CA ILE A 118 -25.24 -0.05 -14.42
C ILE A 118 -23.95 0.70 -14.75
N ALA A 119 -23.55 1.61 -13.87
CA ALA A 119 -22.26 2.29 -13.94
C ALA A 119 -21.32 1.76 -12.84
N HIS A 120 -20.18 1.22 -13.26
CA HIS A 120 -19.13 0.77 -12.34
C HIS A 120 -17.99 1.80 -12.28
N CYS A 121 -17.67 2.27 -11.09
CA CYS A 121 -16.50 3.10 -10.84
C CYS A 121 -15.42 2.29 -10.11
N LYS A 122 -14.19 2.36 -10.60
CA LYS A 122 -12.99 1.80 -9.96
C LYS A 122 -12.03 2.95 -9.65
N LEU A 123 -11.54 2.99 -8.42
CA LEU A 123 -10.65 4.02 -7.88
C LEU A 123 -9.21 3.51 -7.71
#